data_AF-A0A7K6FV55-F1
#
_entry.id   AF-A0A7K6FV55-F1
#
_cell.length_a   1.000
_cell.length_b   1.000
_cell.length_c   1.000
_cell.angle_alpha   90.00
_cell.angle_beta   90.00
_cell.angle_gamma   90.00
#
_symmetry.space_group_name_H-M   'P 1'
#
loop_
_entity.id
_entity.type
_entity.pdbx_description
1 polymer ?
#
loop_
_entity_poly.entity_id
_entity_poly.type
_entity_poly.pdbx_seq_one_letter_code
_entity_poly.pdbx_strand_id
1 'polypeptide(L)'
;TGGLFACPLTPELSDCWRVPIDEGVDPQRESKENQWLGVSVKSQGPGGKIVLDGGEWKFCEGRPQGHERFGTCQQGLAAAFSPDRRYVLLGAPGTYNWKGLLFVTNIESATPDQRVFRTPQPGERVPGAAADVAHNSYLGFSVDSGAGLTRREQLSFVTGAPRANHTGAVVILRRDSANRLVA
;
A
#
# COMPACT_ATOMS: atom_id res chain seq x y z
N THR A 1 -12.69 0.64 -17.15
CA THR A 1 -11.55 0.02 -16.43
C THR A 1 -10.27 0.71 -16.84
N GLY A 2 -9.26 0.75 -15.97
CA GLY A 2 -7.95 1.34 -16.30
C GLY A 2 -7.04 0.41 -17.11
N GLY A 3 -5.82 0.87 -17.38
CA GLY A 3 -4.81 0.10 -18.11
C GLY A 3 -3.40 0.63 -17.86
N LEU A 4 -2.42 -0.28 -17.85
CA LEU A 4 -1.00 0.08 -17.87
C LEU A 4 -0.50 0.03 -19.30
N PHE A 5 0.26 1.05 -19.69
CA PHE A 5 0.91 1.13 -20.99
C PHE A 5 2.42 1.24 -20.77
N ALA A 6 3.18 0.53 -21.60
CA ALA A 6 4.62 0.66 -21.69
C ALA A 6 4.93 1.43 -22.98
N CYS A 7 5.65 2.53 -22.84
CA CYS A 7 6.01 3.43 -23.93
C CYS A 7 7.53 3.59 -23.93
N PRO A 8 8.22 3.12 -24.97
CA PRO A 8 9.63 3.47 -25.18
C PRO A 8 9.80 4.98 -25.29
N LEU A 9 10.93 5.50 -24.81
CA LEU A 9 11.26 6.92 -24.94
C LEU A 9 11.90 7.19 -26.31
N THR A 10 11.12 6.99 -27.38
CA THR A 10 11.55 7.23 -28.76
C THR A 10 10.72 8.33 -29.42
N PRO A 11 11.13 8.86 -30.59
CA PRO A 11 10.30 9.78 -31.37
C PRO A 11 9.08 9.14 -32.02
N GLU A 12 8.96 7.81 -32.02
CA GLU A 12 7.82 7.09 -32.60
C GLU A 12 6.57 7.36 -31.77
N LEU A 13 5.46 7.73 -32.41
CA LEU A 13 4.23 8.11 -31.71
C LEU A 13 3.30 6.92 -31.44
N SER A 14 3.58 5.77 -32.06
CA SER A 14 2.73 4.58 -32.06
C SER A 14 3.36 3.36 -31.39
N ASP A 15 4.48 3.53 -30.66
CA ASP A 15 5.24 2.44 -30.03
C ASP A 15 4.82 2.10 -28.59
N CYS A 16 3.78 2.74 -28.04
CA CYS A 16 3.18 2.37 -26.77
C CYS A 16 2.32 1.11 -26.89
N TRP A 17 2.52 0.11 -26.04
CA TRP A 17 1.63 -1.06 -25.96
C TRP A 17 1.00 -1.21 -24.59
N ARG A 18 -0.21 -1.77 -24.56
CA ARG A 18 -0.89 -2.11 -23.30
C ARG A 18 -0.22 -3.33 -22.69
N VAL A 19 0.14 -3.24 -21.41
CA VAL A 19 0.71 -4.35 -20.66
C VAL A 19 -0.43 -5.26 -20.18
N PRO A 20 -0.38 -6.58 -20.45
CA PRO A 20 -1.37 -7.53 -19.94
C PRO A 20 -1.06 -7.87 -18.47
N ILE A 21 -1.95 -7.47 -17.56
CA ILE A 21 -1.71 -7.59 -16.09
C ILE A 21 -2.74 -8.50 -15.42
N ASP A 22 -3.96 -8.55 -15.96
CA ASP A 22 -5.02 -9.41 -15.44
C ASP A 22 -6.14 -9.53 -16.50
N GLU A 23 -6.05 -10.55 -17.35
CA GLU A 23 -6.92 -10.74 -18.53
C GLU A 23 -8.21 -11.56 -18.24
N GLY A 24 -8.41 -12.05 -17.01
CA GLY A 24 -9.60 -12.81 -16.61
C GLY A 24 -10.53 -12.00 -15.71
N VAL A 25 -11.84 -12.25 -15.73
CA VAL A 25 -12.77 -11.75 -14.71
C VAL A 25 -13.67 -12.90 -14.32
N ASP A 26 -13.81 -13.13 -13.02
CA ASP A 26 -14.90 -13.95 -12.47
C ASP A 26 -15.98 -13.01 -11.91
N PRO A 27 -17.09 -12.77 -12.64
CA PRO A 27 -18.13 -11.83 -12.22
C PRO A 27 -18.87 -12.26 -10.96
N GLN A 28 -18.75 -13.52 -10.54
CA GLN A 28 -19.33 -14.00 -9.27
C GLN A 28 -18.46 -13.63 -8.07
N ARG A 29 -17.18 -13.28 -8.30
CA ARG A 29 -16.20 -12.96 -7.26
C ARG A 29 -15.79 -11.50 -7.24
N GLU A 30 -15.69 -10.85 -8.40
CA GLU A 30 -15.20 -9.49 -8.50
C GLU A 30 -15.87 -8.69 -9.63
N SER A 31 -15.82 -7.36 -9.50
CA SER A 31 -16.12 -6.44 -10.58
C SER A 31 -14.89 -5.61 -10.88
N LYS A 32 -14.53 -5.51 -12.17
CA LYS A 32 -13.44 -4.65 -12.66
C LYS A 32 -13.91 -3.29 -13.18
N GLU A 33 -15.21 -3.06 -13.19
CA GLU A 33 -15.77 -1.80 -13.63
C GLU A 33 -15.41 -0.70 -12.62
N ASN A 34 -14.95 0.46 -13.11
CA ASN A 34 -14.57 1.58 -12.27
C ASN A 34 -13.62 1.20 -11.11
N GLN A 35 -12.67 0.28 -11.36
CA GLN A 35 -11.67 -0.12 -10.36
C GLN A 35 -10.46 0.82 -10.26
N TRP A 36 -10.34 1.77 -11.20
CA TRP A 36 -9.24 2.76 -11.24
C TRP A 36 -7.83 2.13 -11.29
N LEU A 37 -7.67 1.04 -12.06
CA LEU A 37 -6.35 0.44 -12.33
C LEU A 37 -5.36 1.49 -12.84
N GLY A 38 -4.21 1.60 -12.18
CA GLY A 38 -3.19 2.60 -12.49
C GLY A 38 -3.26 3.89 -11.67
N VAL A 39 -4.18 4.00 -10.70
CA VAL A 39 -4.22 5.14 -9.75
C VAL A 39 -2.89 5.37 -9.04
N SER A 40 -2.16 4.30 -8.75
CA SER A 40 -0.78 4.35 -8.27
C SER A 40 0.08 3.37 -9.06
N VAL A 41 1.16 3.87 -9.64
CA VAL A 41 2.19 3.06 -10.31
C VAL A 41 3.55 3.44 -9.75
N LYS A 42 4.39 2.45 -9.44
CA LYS A 42 5.77 2.65 -8.99
C LYS A 42 6.70 1.64 -9.66
N SER A 43 7.92 2.09 -9.95
CA SER A 43 8.99 1.28 -10.55
C SER A 43 10.20 1.25 -9.62
N GLN A 44 10.87 0.10 -9.50
CA GLN A 44 12.16 -0.02 -8.84
C GLN A 44 13.34 0.48 -9.70
N GLY A 45 13.07 0.93 -10.92
CA GLY A 45 14.08 1.33 -11.90
C GLY A 45 14.63 0.15 -12.72
N PRO A 46 15.79 0.34 -13.37
CA PRO A 46 16.36 -0.65 -14.29
C PRO A 46 16.51 -2.04 -13.67
N GLY A 47 16.04 -3.06 -14.39
CA GLY A 47 16.08 -4.47 -13.97
C GLY A 47 15.18 -4.81 -12.78
N GLY A 48 14.37 -3.87 -12.31
CA GLY A 48 13.49 -4.03 -11.16
C GLY A 48 12.04 -4.36 -11.54
N LYS A 49 11.18 -4.44 -10.51
CA LYS A 49 9.74 -4.69 -10.68
C LYS A 49 8.94 -3.39 -10.76
N ILE A 50 7.72 -3.51 -11.27
CA ILE A 50 6.69 -2.48 -11.23
C ILE A 50 5.57 -2.96 -10.29
N VAL A 51 5.03 -2.06 -9.47
CA VAL A 51 3.83 -2.32 -8.66
C VAL A 51 2.72 -1.34 -9.03
N LEU A 52 1.51 -1.87 -9.06
CA LEU A 52 0.23 -1.16 -9.15
C LEU A 52 -0.84 -1.98 -8.41
N ASP A 53 -1.94 -1.33 -8.03
CA ASP A 53 -3.09 -2.04 -7.45
C ASP A 53 -3.75 -2.98 -8.48
N GLY A 54 -4.30 -4.10 -8.02
CA GLY A 54 -4.87 -5.14 -8.90
C GLY A 54 -3.84 -6.15 -9.46
N GLY A 55 -2.59 -6.12 -8.99
CA GLY A 55 -1.60 -7.17 -9.25
C GLY A 55 -1.71 -8.37 -8.30
N GLU A 56 -0.60 -9.07 -8.08
CA GLU A 56 -0.53 -10.27 -7.21
C GLU A 56 -0.92 -10.02 -5.74
N TRP A 57 -0.78 -8.78 -5.26
CA TRP A 57 -0.99 -8.43 -3.86
C TRP A 57 -2.43 -7.98 -3.57
N LYS A 58 -3.27 -8.92 -3.14
CA LYS A 58 -4.69 -8.68 -2.79
C LYS A 58 -4.97 -8.88 -1.30
N PHE A 59 -4.34 -8.09 -0.42
CA PHE A 59 -4.41 -8.35 1.03
C PHE A 59 -5.79 -8.05 1.67
N CYS A 60 -6.65 -7.27 1.00
CA CYS A 60 -8.02 -7.04 1.43
C CYS A 60 -8.97 -8.18 1.01
N GLU A 61 -8.61 -8.97 0.00
CA GLU A 61 -9.44 -10.07 -0.49
C GLU A 61 -9.64 -11.14 0.60
N GLY A 62 -10.87 -11.67 0.70
CA GLY A 62 -11.22 -12.71 1.68
C GLY A 62 -11.26 -12.23 3.14
N ARG A 63 -11.06 -10.94 3.42
CA ARG A 63 -11.17 -10.37 4.78
C ARG A 63 -12.63 -10.07 5.14
N PRO A 64 -12.95 -9.95 6.46
CA PRO A 64 -14.28 -9.56 6.91
C PRO A 64 -14.74 -8.26 6.24
N GLN A 65 -15.96 -8.31 5.71
CA GLN A 65 -16.62 -7.19 5.05
C GLN A 65 -17.19 -6.21 6.09
N GLY A 66 -17.74 -5.09 5.62
CA GLY A 66 -18.22 -4.00 6.46
C GLY A 66 -17.22 -2.83 6.55
N HIS A 67 -17.75 -1.64 6.80
CA HIS A 67 -16.95 -0.41 6.87
C HIS A 67 -16.01 -0.42 8.10
N GLU A 68 -16.37 -1.15 9.16
CA GLU A 68 -15.60 -1.38 10.37
C GLU A 68 -14.44 -2.39 10.20
N ARG A 69 -14.34 -3.00 9.02
CA ARG A 69 -13.32 -3.97 8.63
C ARG A 69 -12.71 -3.60 7.27
N PHE A 70 -12.82 -4.47 6.26
CA PHE A 70 -12.16 -4.33 4.97
C PHE A 70 -13.13 -4.08 3.80
N GLY A 71 -14.43 -3.90 4.06
CA GLY A 71 -15.44 -3.71 3.00
C GLY A 71 -15.20 -2.48 2.12
N THR A 72 -14.53 -1.46 2.66
CA THR A 72 -14.12 -0.23 1.95
C THR A 72 -12.61 -0.09 1.84
N CYS A 73 -11.85 -1.20 1.83
CA CYS A 73 -10.38 -1.19 2.00
C CYS A 73 -9.62 -0.15 1.16
N GLN A 74 -9.92 -0.09 -0.14
CA GLN A 74 -9.23 0.76 -1.11
C GLN A 74 -7.70 0.58 -1.06
N GLN A 75 -7.23 -0.67 -1.04
CA GLN A 75 -5.80 -0.96 -1.13
C GLN A 75 -5.17 -0.37 -2.38
N GLY A 76 -3.88 -0.04 -2.28
CA GLY A 76 -3.10 0.41 -3.43
C GLY A 76 -3.46 1.80 -3.93
N LEU A 77 -4.33 2.55 -3.22
CA LEU A 77 -4.53 3.98 -3.46
C LEU A 77 -3.18 4.72 -3.49
N ALA A 78 -2.28 4.33 -2.57
CA ALA A 78 -0.89 4.71 -2.61
C ALA A 78 0.00 3.48 -2.55
N ALA A 79 1.06 3.47 -3.36
CA ALA A 79 2.09 2.44 -3.37
C ALA A 79 3.48 3.08 -3.37
N ALA A 80 4.45 2.37 -2.79
CA ALA A 80 5.87 2.71 -2.84
C ALA A 80 6.75 1.47 -2.76
N PHE A 81 7.99 1.57 -3.21
CA PHE A 81 9.04 0.60 -2.92
C PHE A 81 9.99 1.15 -1.87
N SER A 82 10.56 0.25 -1.05
CA SER A 82 11.65 0.63 -0.17
C SER A 82 12.93 0.93 -0.94
N PRO A 83 13.79 1.85 -0.46
CA PRO A 83 15.07 2.17 -1.09
C PRO A 83 16.00 0.95 -1.24
N ASP A 84 15.90 -0.01 -0.34
CA ASP A 84 16.66 -1.27 -0.39
C ASP A 84 16.07 -2.31 -1.36
N ARG A 85 14.99 -1.95 -2.08
CA ARG A 85 14.31 -2.78 -3.09
C ARG A 85 13.74 -4.10 -2.56
N ARG A 86 13.58 -4.26 -1.25
CA ARG A 86 13.09 -5.50 -0.64
C ARG A 86 11.60 -5.48 -0.31
N TYR A 87 11.02 -4.31 -0.11
CA TYR A 87 9.65 -4.16 0.35
C TYR A 87 8.80 -3.33 -0.60
N VAL A 88 7.54 -3.71 -0.68
CA VAL A 88 6.48 -2.90 -1.25
C VAL A 88 5.56 -2.42 -0.14
N LEU A 89 5.18 -1.16 -0.22
CA LEU A 89 4.25 -0.50 0.69
C LEU A 89 2.95 -0.27 -0.08
N LEU A 90 1.83 -0.58 0.56
CA LEU A 90 0.48 -0.35 0.05
C LEU A 90 -0.34 0.35 1.13
N GLY A 91 -0.96 1.47 0.77
CA GLY A 91 -1.92 2.17 1.61
C GLY A 91 -3.34 1.72 1.36
N ALA A 92 -4.15 1.65 2.42
CA ALA A 92 -5.57 1.28 2.37
C ALA A 92 -6.40 2.14 3.34
N PRO A 93 -6.69 3.40 2.97
CA PRO A 93 -7.29 4.38 3.88
C PRO A 93 -8.72 4.08 4.30
N GLY A 94 -9.47 3.26 3.56
CA GLY A 94 -10.85 2.96 3.88
C GLY A 94 -11.05 1.76 4.80
N THR A 95 -9.98 1.19 5.35
CA THR A 95 -10.05 0.15 6.38
C THR A 95 -10.44 0.71 7.75
N TYR A 96 -11.16 -0.09 8.54
CA TYR A 96 -11.48 0.17 9.95
C TYR A 96 -12.13 1.54 10.21
N ASN A 97 -13.33 1.75 9.69
CA ASN A 97 -14.06 3.03 9.75
C ASN A 97 -13.18 4.19 9.25
N TRP A 98 -12.56 3.98 8.09
CA TRP A 98 -11.62 4.91 7.49
C TRP A 98 -10.50 5.39 8.43
N LYS A 99 -10.13 4.61 9.47
CA LYS A 99 -8.87 4.84 10.18
C LYS A 99 -7.71 4.72 9.21
N GLY A 100 -7.76 3.70 8.36
CA GLY A 100 -6.76 3.39 7.37
C GLY A 100 -5.65 2.47 7.88
N LEU A 101 -4.87 1.95 6.92
CA LEU A 101 -3.83 0.96 7.14
C LEU A 101 -2.65 1.21 6.18
N LEU A 102 -1.43 1.09 6.71
CA LEU A 102 -0.23 0.82 5.91
C LEU A 102 0.05 -0.69 5.96
N PHE A 103 0.18 -1.29 4.79
CA PHE A 103 0.60 -2.67 4.59
C PHE A 103 1.97 -2.69 3.93
N VAL A 104 2.90 -3.48 4.46
CA VAL A 104 4.26 -3.63 3.96
C VAL A 104 4.53 -5.11 3.78
N THR A 105 4.94 -5.53 2.60
CA THR A 105 5.30 -6.93 2.34
C THR A 105 6.62 -7.03 1.60
N ASN A 106 7.29 -8.17 1.76
CA ASN A 106 8.49 -8.48 1.01
C ASN A 106 8.14 -8.89 -0.42
N ILE A 107 8.92 -8.38 -1.37
CA ILE A 107 8.68 -8.56 -2.81
C ILE A 107 8.92 -10.00 -3.28
N GLU A 108 9.75 -10.77 -2.60
CA GLU A 108 10.11 -12.16 -2.98
C GLU A 108 9.19 -13.20 -2.31
N SER A 109 8.29 -12.78 -1.42
CA SER A 109 7.45 -13.70 -0.66
C SER A 109 6.30 -14.23 -1.53
N ALA A 110 6.47 -15.40 -2.13
CA ALA A 110 5.39 -16.11 -2.85
C ALA A 110 4.18 -16.48 -1.96
N THR A 111 4.34 -16.38 -0.63
CA THR A 111 3.25 -16.51 0.35
C THR A 111 2.93 -15.15 0.96
N PRO A 112 1.70 -14.63 0.84
CA PRO A 112 1.31 -13.33 1.37
C PRO A 112 1.54 -13.16 2.87
N ASP A 113 1.64 -14.22 3.66
CA ASP A 113 1.64 -14.12 5.13
C ASP A 113 3.02 -14.22 5.81
N GLN A 114 4.09 -14.62 5.11
CA GLN A 114 5.37 -14.93 5.79
C GLN A 114 6.21 -13.70 6.16
N ARG A 115 5.99 -12.52 5.56
CA ARG A 115 6.81 -11.31 5.81
C ARG A 115 6.01 -10.01 5.68
N VAL A 116 4.85 -9.97 6.29
CA VAL A 116 3.97 -8.79 6.30
C VAL A 116 4.14 -8.00 7.57
N PHE A 117 4.33 -6.69 7.41
CA PHE A 117 4.22 -5.72 8.49
C PHE A 117 3.02 -4.83 8.21
N ARG A 118 2.26 -4.49 9.26
CA ARG A 118 1.13 -3.58 9.13
C ARG A 118 1.04 -2.65 10.32
N THR A 119 0.40 -1.51 10.12
CA THR A 119 0.05 -0.63 11.23
C THR A 119 -0.95 -1.28 12.17
N PRO A 120 -0.95 -0.94 13.47
CA PRO A 120 -1.84 -1.54 14.46
C PRO A 120 -3.32 -1.39 14.11
N GLN A 121 -4.10 -2.45 14.37
CA GLN A 121 -5.55 -2.42 14.25
C GLN A 121 -6.20 -1.64 15.40
N PRO A 122 -7.45 -1.15 15.26
CA PRO A 122 -8.19 -0.62 16.41
C PRO A 122 -8.23 -1.63 17.57
N GLY A 123 -7.85 -1.18 18.77
CA GLY A 123 -7.79 -2.01 19.99
C GLY A 123 -6.48 -2.77 20.18
N GLU A 124 -5.59 -2.81 19.19
CA GLU A 124 -4.26 -3.41 19.32
C GLU A 124 -3.32 -2.47 20.08
N ARG A 125 -2.80 -2.91 21.22
CA ARG A 125 -1.87 -2.11 22.04
C ARG A 125 -0.45 -2.35 21.58
N VAL A 126 0.13 -1.36 20.92
CA VAL A 126 1.51 -1.38 20.44
C VAL A 126 2.27 -0.18 21.03
N PRO A 127 3.49 -0.37 21.57
CA PRO A 127 4.31 0.74 22.04
C PRO A 127 4.54 1.76 20.93
N GLY A 128 4.37 3.05 21.22
CA GLY A 128 4.54 4.10 20.21
C GLY A 128 3.43 4.14 19.16
N ALA A 129 2.24 3.61 19.45
CA ALA A 129 1.10 3.84 18.57
C ALA A 129 0.82 5.36 18.46
N ALA A 130 0.68 5.87 17.23
CA ALA A 130 0.34 7.26 16.99
C ALA A 130 -1.05 7.56 17.55
N ALA A 131 -1.10 8.21 18.72
CA ALA A 131 -2.32 8.47 19.47
C ALA A 131 -3.36 9.26 18.66
N ASP A 132 -2.89 10.10 17.72
CA ASP A 132 -3.74 10.98 16.92
C ASP A 132 -4.39 10.29 15.70
N VAL A 133 -4.10 9.01 15.46
CA VAL A 133 -4.65 8.26 14.32
C VAL A 133 -5.85 7.41 14.76
N ALA A 134 -7.00 8.07 14.83
CA ALA A 134 -8.30 7.46 15.13
C ALA A 134 -9.08 7.07 13.85
N HIS A 135 -10.33 6.60 13.99
CA HIS A 135 -11.25 6.45 12.87
C HIS A 135 -11.35 7.74 12.03
N ASN A 136 -11.64 7.61 10.73
CA ASN A 136 -11.72 8.71 9.77
C ASN A 136 -10.42 9.51 9.53
N SER A 137 -9.25 8.98 9.90
CA SER A 137 -7.95 9.64 9.71
C SER A 137 -7.33 9.41 8.31
N TYR A 138 -7.77 8.37 7.61
CA TYR A 138 -7.32 7.99 6.26
C TYR A 138 -5.82 7.63 6.22
N LEU A 139 -5.29 6.93 7.23
CA LEU A 139 -3.92 6.42 7.24
C LEU A 139 -3.66 5.55 5.99
N GLY A 140 -2.53 5.75 5.32
CA GLY A 140 -2.24 5.08 4.05
C GLY A 140 -2.75 5.85 2.83
N PHE A 141 -3.25 7.07 2.98
CA PHE A 141 -3.61 7.92 1.84
C PHE A 141 -2.40 8.25 0.96
N SER A 142 -1.23 8.40 1.58
CA SER A 142 0.08 8.47 0.92
C SER A 142 1.08 7.59 1.67
N VAL A 143 2.07 7.06 0.95
CA VAL A 143 3.10 6.19 1.51
C VAL A 143 4.46 6.51 0.91
N ASP A 144 5.51 6.37 1.72
CA ASP A 144 6.90 6.46 1.29
C ASP A 144 7.80 5.68 2.27
N SER A 145 9.11 5.60 2.03
CA SER A 145 10.05 5.02 2.99
C SER A 145 11.47 5.56 2.78
N GLY A 146 12.25 5.56 3.86
CA GLY A 146 13.60 6.11 3.85
C GLY A 146 14.47 5.51 4.93
N ALA A 147 15.77 5.38 4.66
CA ALA A 147 16.74 5.03 5.67
C ALA A 147 17.15 6.27 6.47
N GLY A 148 17.41 6.11 7.77
CA GLY A 148 17.96 7.21 8.58
C GLY A 148 16.93 8.22 9.10
N LEU A 149 15.63 8.03 8.86
CA LEU A 149 14.60 9.00 9.27
C LEU A 149 14.40 9.07 10.79
N THR A 150 14.38 7.92 11.47
CA THR A 150 14.21 7.83 12.94
C THR A 150 15.46 7.35 13.66
N ARG A 151 16.26 6.48 13.02
CA ARG A 151 17.53 5.97 13.52
C ARG A 151 18.51 5.82 12.36
N ARG A 152 19.79 6.14 12.62
CA ARG A 152 20.87 6.03 11.62
C ARG A 152 20.88 4.63 11.01
N GLU A 153 20.96 4.55 9.68
CA GLU A 153 21.06 3.30 8.91
C GLU A 153 19.85 2.34 9.04
N GLN A 154 18.76 2.72 9.71
CA GLN A 154 17.55 1.92 9.78
C GLN A 154 16.50 2.40 8.78
N LEU A 155 15.90 1.45 8.06
CA LEU A 155 14.76 1.69 7.20
C LEU A 155 13.54 2.08 8.05
N SER A 156 12.91 3.18 7.68
CA SER A 156 11.64 3.66 8.21
C SER A 156 10.60 3.69 7.09
N PHE A 157 9.34 3.44 7.44
CA PHE A 157 8.19 3.52 6.56
C PHE A 157 7.38 4.75 6.93
N VAL A 158 6.94 5.51 5.94
CA VAL A 158 6.22 6.77 6.12
C VAL A 158 4.82 6.61 5.57
N THR A 159 3.82 7.11 6.31
CA THR A 159 2.44 7.11 5.83
C THR A 159 1.69 8.35 6.27
N GLY A 160 0.93 8.92 5.35
CA GLY A 160 0.05 10.07 5.62
C GLY A 160 -1.31 9.65 6.16
N ALA A 161 -1.83 10.42 7.09
CA ALA A 161 -3.19 10.38 7.62
C ALA A 161 -3.79 11.79 7.53
N PRO A 162 -4.24 12.24 6.35
CA PRO A 162 -4.56 13.64 6.09
C PRO A 162 -5.74 14.19 6.90
N ARG A 163 -6.58 13.31 7.47
CA ARG A 163 -7.74 13.71 8.28
C ARG A 163 -7.52 13.51 9.79
N ALA A 164 -6.36 13.02 10.20
CA ALA A 164 -6.03 12.83 11.62
C ALA A 164 -6.20 14.15 12.37
N ASN A 165 -6.93 14.12 13.48
CA ASN A 165 -7.23 15.28 14.32
C ASN A 165 -7.71 16.54 13.56
N HIS A 166 -8.39 16.37 12.40
CA HIS A 166 -8.84 17.45 11.51
C HIS A 166 -7.75 18.39 10.97
N THR A 167 -6.47 18.09 11.21
CA THR A 167 -5.31 18.88 10.75
C THR A 167 -4.39 18.07 9.82
N GLY A 168 -4.46 16.75 9.93
CA GLY A 168 -3.56 15.81 9.27
C GLY A 168 -2.37 15.42 10.14
N ALA A 169 -1.81 14.25 9.84
CA ALA A 169 -0.61 13.72 10.47
C ALA A 169 0.23 12.93 9.46
N VAL A 170 1.54 12.84 9.71
CA VAL A 170 2.46 11.93 9.03
C VAL A 170 3.06 11.03 10.08
N VAL A 171 2.96 9.71 9.87
CA VAL A 171 3.49 8.71 10.79
C VAL A 171 4.73 8.09 10.17
N ILE A 172 5.85 8.16 10.88
CA ILE A 172 7.10 7.49 10.51
C ILE A 172 7.25 6.28 11.42
N LEU A 173 7.36 5.10 10.83
CA LEU A 173 7.31 3.81 11.50
C LEU A 173 8.61 3.06 11.27
N ARG A 174 9.05 2.33 12.28
CA ARG A 174 10.14 1.35 12.21
C ARG A 174 9.63 -0.03 12.56
N ARG A 175 10.39 -1.05 12.18
CA ARG A 175 10.15 -2.42 12.62
C ARG A 175 10.76 -2.63 14.02
N ASP A 176 9.99 -3.19 14.95
CA ASP A 176 10.53 -3.65 16.24
C ASP A 176 11.11 -5.08 16.15
N SER A 177 11.68 -5.58 17.25
CA SER A 177 12.24 -6.94 17.32
C SER A 177 11.20 -8.05 17.18
N ALA A 178 9.91 -7.73 17.34
CA ALA A 178 8.78 -8.64 17.17
C ALA A 178 8.12 -8.50 15.78
N ASN A 179 8.79 -7.83 14.83
CA ASN A 179 8.29 -7.59 13.47
C ASN A 179 6.99 -6.76 13.40
N ARG A 180 6.76 -5.85 14.36
CA ARG A 180 5.63 -4.91 14.33
C ARG A 180 6.08 -3.53 13.87
N LEU A 181 5.18 -2.80 13.21
CA LEU A 181 5.40 -1.38 12.89
C LEU A 181 5.07 -0.51 14.10
N VAL A 182 6.05 0.27 14.54
CA VAL A 182 5.97 1.17 15.71
C VAL A 182 6.50 2.55 15.33
N ALA A 183 5.92 3.63 15.86
CA ALA A 183 6.49 4.97 15.71
C ALA A 183 7.68 5.18 16.65
#